data_AF-A0A820LHS3-F1
#
_entry.id   AF-A0A820LHS3-F1
#
_cell.length_a   1.000
_cell.length_b   1.000
_cell.length_c   1.000
_cell.angle_alpha   90.00
_cell.angle_beta   90.00
_cell.angle_gamma   90.00
#
_symmetry.space_group_name_H-M   'P 1'
#
loop_
_entity.id
_entity.type
_entity.pdbx_description
1 polymer ?
#
loop_
_entity_poly.entity_id
_entity_poly.type
_entity_poly.pdbx_seq_one_letter_code
_entity_poly.pdbx_strand_id
1 'polypeptide(L)'
;MKIFITSIAFIVIALLSSTSSLAKTEIPRCIQKMMDGFNTTPRSSPYIRIDSYLYNGKITYYASSSCCDRFNPLFDGECKQICAPSGGFIGRGDGKCADFHESATQLENIWVVPRL
;
A
#
# COMPACT_ATOMS: atom_id res chain seq x y z
N MET A 1 62.27 22.01 -30.99
CA MET A 1 61.48 21.75 -29.77
C MET A 1 60.34 20.82 -30.15
N LYS A 2 60.44 19.52 -29.83
CA LYS A 2 59.45 18.49 -30.17
C LYS A 2 58.71 18.11 -28.88
N ILE A 3 57.40 18.29 -28.84
CA ILE A 3 56.55 17.84 -27.74
C ILE A 3 55.80 16.61 -28.26
N PHE A 4 56.10 15.43 -27.70
CA PHE A 4 55.36 14.20 -27.95
C PHE A 4 55.02 13.52 -26.62
N ILE A 5 53.71 13.35 -26.40
CA ILE A 5 52.97 12.24 -25.78
C ILE A 5 53.34 11.85 -24.33
N THR A 6 52.35 11.90 -23.43
CA THR A 6 51.98 10.72 -22.61
C THR A 6 50.54 10.81 -22.10
N SER A 7 49.74 9.88 -22.63
CA SER A 7 48.63 9.14 -22.01
C SER A 7 47.59 9.84 -21.14
N ILE A 8 46.43 9.98 -21.78
CA ILE A 8 45.07 9.80 -21.25
C ILE A 8 45.02 8.78 -20.11
N ALA A 9 44.56 9.23 -18.95
CA ALA A 9 43.91 8.38 -17.95
C ALA A 9 42.79 9.19 -17.26
N PHE A 10 41.75 9.53 -18.02
CA PHE A 10 40.46 9.90 -17.45
C PHE A 10 39.85 8.62 -16.88
N ILE A 11 40.22 8.30 -15.63
CA ILE A 11 39.62 7.21 -14.88
C ILE A 11 38.20 7.67 -14.51
N VAL A 12 37.27 7.43 -15.42
CA VAL A 12 35.83 7.50 -15.17
C VAL A 12 35.49 6.25 -14.34
N ILE A 13 35.74 6.30 -13.03
CA ILE A 13 35.09 5.37 -12.11
C ILE A 13 33.64 5.83 -11.99
N ALA A 14 32.84 5.38 -12.96
CA ALA A 14 31.40 5.29 -12.79
C ALA A 14 31.16 4.18 -11.74
N LEU A 15 31.21 4.55 -10.47
CA LEU A 15 30.62 3.73 -9.42
C LEU A 15 29.13 3.69 -9.70
N LEU A 16 28.69 2.58 -10.31
CA LEU A 16 27.30 2.15 -10.36
C LEU A 16 26.80 2.07 -8.92
N SER A 17 26.31 3.18 -8.39
CA SER A 17 25.48 3.19 -7.20
C SER A 17 24.11 2.71 -7.63
N SER A 18 23.95 1.40 -7.79
CA SER A 18 22.63 0.78 -7.74
C SER A 18 22.15 0.93 -6.30
N THR A 19 21.62 2.11 -5.98
CA THR A 19 20.84 2.35 -4.78
C THR A 19 19.61 1.49 -4.92
N SER A 20 19.71 0.28 -4.41
CA SER A 20 18.54 -0.54 -4.08
C SER A 20 17.87 0.19 -2.93
N SER A 21 17.03 1.18 -3.24
CA SER A 21 16.08 1.70 -2.28
C SER A 21 15.24 0.51 -1.90
N LEU A 22 15.44 0.02 -0.67
CA LEU A 22 14.53 -0.90 -0.02
C LEU A 22 13.15 -0.28 -0.21
N ALA A 23 12.34 -0.90 -1.08
CA ALA A 23 11.13 -0.31 -1.60
C ALA A 23 10.18 -0.08 -0.42
N LYS A 24 10.16 1.15 0.10
CA LYS A 24 8.99 1.68 0.80
C LYS A 24 7.89 1.58 -0.25
N THR A 25 7.03 0.58 -0.13
CA THR A 25 5.98 0.32 -1.11
C THR A 25 5.22 1.61 -1.31
N GLU A 26 5.39 2.26 -2.48
CA GLU A 26 4.64 3.46 -2.77
C GLU A 26 3.16 3.09 -2.78
N ILE A 27 2.40 3.73 -1.90
CA ILE A 27 0.95 3.53 -1.82
C ILE A 27 0.36 3.95 -3.17
N PRO A 28 -0.44 3.10 -3.83
CA PRO A 28 -1.06 3.42 -5.10
C PRO A 28 -1.83 4.74 -5.01
N ARG A 29 -1.69 5.57 -6.04
CA ARG A 29 -2.29 6.92 -6.07
C ARG A 29 -3.79 6.91 -5.78
N CYS A 30 -4.49 5.85 -6.17
CA CYS A 30 -5.92 5.73 -5.92
C CYS A 30 -6.24 5.44 -4.44
N ILE A 31 -5.41 4.69 -3.72
CA ILE A 31 -5.52 4.51 -2.26
C ILE A 31 -5.16 5.83 -1.56
N GLN A 32 -4.11 6.50 -2.02
CA GLN A 32 -3.75 7.84 -1.51
C GLN A 32 -4.90 8.82 -1.63
N LYS A 33 -5.50 8.92 -2.82
CA LYS A 33 -6.65 9.78 -3.08
C LYS A 33 -7.86 9.42 -2.21
N MET A 34 -8.05 8.14 -1.91
CA MET A 34 -9.10 7.67 -1.01
C MET A 34 -8.89 8.22 0.41
N MET A 35 -7.68 8.07 0.96
CA MET A 35 -7.30 8.58 2.28
C MET A 35 -7.40 10.10 2.37
N ASP A 36 -6.93 10.81 1.34
CA ASP A 36 -7.01 12.27 1.26
C ASP A 36 -8.47 12.74 1.28
N GLY A 37 -9.35 12.05 0.54
CA GLY A 37 -10.79 12.31 0.56
C GLY A 37 -11.38 12.22 1.97
N PHE A 38 -11.01 11.19 2.75
CA PHE A 38 -11.50 11.02 4.12
C PHE A 38 -10.93 12.05 5.10
N ASN A 39 -9.69 12.52 4.89
CA ASN A 39 -9.10 13.57 5.71
C ASN A 39 -9.82 14.91 5.58
N THR A 40 -10.50 15.17 4.45
CA THR A 40 -11.33 16.39 4.29
C THR A 40 -12.63 16.32 5.11
N THR A 41 -13.15 15.12 5.36
CA THR A 41 -14.40 14.90 6.08
C THR A 41 -14.32 13.71 7.06
N PRO A 42 -13.45 13.74 8.09
CA PRO A 42 -13.11 12.56 8.89
C PRO A 42 -14.32 11.90 9.58
N ARG A 43 -15.28 12.70 10.07
CA ARG A 43 -16.52 12.20 10.71
C ARG A 43 -17.42 11.40 9.76
N SER A 44 -17.36 11.71 8.48
CA SER A 44 -18.17 11.06 7.44
C SER A 44 -17.42 9.94 6.73
N SER A 45 -16.21 9.61 7.18
CA SER A 45 -15.42 8.57 6.55
C SER A 45 -16.15 7.21 6.62
N PRO A 46 -16.26 6.48 5.49
CA PRO A 46 -16.81 5.13 5.49
C PRO A 46 -15.89 4.13 6.21
N TYR A 47 -14.62 4.47 6.40
CA TYR A 47 -13.61 3.61 7.04
C TYR A 47 -12.90 4.35 8.19
N ILE A 48 -12.52 3.62 9.23
CA ILE A 48 -11.74 4.14 10.37
C ILE A 48 -10.25 3.86 10.25
N ARG A 49 -9.88 2.88 9.41
CA ARG A 49 -8.51 2.41 9.26
C ARG A 49 -8.31 1.75 7.90
N ILE A 50 -7.13 1.94 7.31
CA ILE A 50 -6.67 1.19 6.15
C ILE A 50 -5.31 0.59 6.48
N ASP A 51 -5.20 -0.72 6.30
CA ASP A 51 -4.03 -1.53 6.58
C ASP A 51 -3.56 -2.19 5.28
N SER A 52 -2.25 -2.21 5.02
CA SER A 52 -1.68 -2.96 3.90
C SER A 52 -1.34 -4.39 4.32
N TYR A 53 -1.60 -5.34 3.43
CA TYR A 53 -1.37 -6.76 3.64
C TYR A 53 -0.67 -7.38 2.43
N LEU A 54 0.20 -8.35 2.68
CA LEU A 54 0.62 -9.33 1.68
C LEU A 54 -0.37 -10.49 1.68
N TYR A 55 -1.15 -10.62 0.61
CA TYR A 55 -2.13 -11.69 0.44
C TYR A 55 -1.99 -12.28 -0.97
N ASN A 56 -1.85 -13.61 -1.07
CA ASN A 56 -1.60 -14.31 -2.35
C ASN A 56 -0.43 -13.72 -3.16
N GLY A 57 0.66 -13.35 -2.47
CA GLY A 57 1.86 -12.78 -3.09
C GLY A 57 1.69 -11.35 -3.64
N LYS A 58 0.55 -10.70 -3.36
CA LYS A 58 0.25 -9.34 -3.81
C LYS A 58 0.00 -8.42 -2.63
N ILE A 59 0.32 -7.15 -2.80
CA ILE A 59 -0.02 -6.12 -1.83
C ILE A 59 -1.48 -5.74 -2.01
N THR A 60 -2.22 -5.77 -0.91
CA THR A 60 -3.65 -5.50 -0.82
C THR A 60 -3.92 -4.53 0.32
N TYR A 61 -5.09 -3.88 0.29
CA TYR A 61 -5.45 -2.82 1.22
C TYR A 61 -6.78 -3.15 1.88
N TYR A 62 -6.73 -3.48 3.15
CA TYR A 62 -7.88 -3.84 3.95
C TYR A 62 -8.44 -2.59 4.64
N ALA A 63 -9.69 -2.24 4.34
CA ALA A 63 -10.34 -1.07 4.91
C ALA A 63 -11.36 -1.49 5.98
N SER A 64 -11.14 -1.04 7.22
CA SER A 64 -12.06 -1.29 8.34
C SER A 64 -13.17 -0.26 8.33
N SER A 65 -14.41 -0.70 8.15
CA SER A 65 -15.62 0.14 8.12
C SER A 65 -15.88 0.87 9.44
N SER A 66 -16.42 2.08 9.33
CA SER A 66 -16.70 2.96 10.47
C SER A 66 -17.99 2.64 11.22
N CYS A 67 -18.89 1.86 10.61
CA CYS A 67 -20.19 1.55 11.18
C CYS A 67 -20.59 0.10 10.90
N CYS A 68 -21.43 -0.39 11.81
CA CYS A 68 -21.95 -1.73 11.99
C CYS A 68 -22.52 -2.32 10.69
N ASP A 69 -22.45 -3.65 10.57
CA ASP A 69 -22.96 -4.46 9.45
C ASP A 69 -22.41 -4.13 8.05
N ARG A 70 -21.49 -3.18 7.94
CA ARG A 70 -20.78 -2.92 6.69
C ARG A 70 -19.67 -3.95 6.52
N PHE A 71 -19.46 -4.37 5.29
CA PHE A 71 -18.31 -5.16 4.93
C PHE A 71 -17.02 -4.36 5.11
N ASN A 72 -15.94 -5.06 5.45
CA ASN A 72 -14.59 -4.53 5.46
C ASN A 72 -13.91 -4.93 4.15
N PRO A 73 -13.90 -4.06 3.12
CA PRO A 73 -13.43 -4.46 1.79
C PRO A 73 -11.91 -4.60 1.76
N LEU A 74 -11.47 -5.53 0.90
CA LEU A 74 -10.08 -5.69 0.51
C LEU A 74 -9.91 -5.18 -0.92
N PHE A 75 -8.98 -4.26 -1.12
CA PHE A 75 -8.65 -3.69 -2.42
C PHE A 75 -7.31 -4.22 -2.93
N ASP A 76 -7.15 -4.36 -4.24
CA ASP A 76 -5.86 -4.60 -4.88
C ASP A 76 -5.08 -3.29 -5.15
N GLY A 77 -3.91 -3.40 -5.78
CA GLY A 77 -3.07 -2.27 -6.18
C GLY A 77 -3.68 -1.32 -7.21
N GLU A 78 -4.78 -1.73 -7.85
CA GLU A 78 -5.55 -0.92 -8.80
C GLU A 78 -6.80 -0.31 -8.15
N CYS A 79 -6.92 -0.43 -6.82
CA CYS A 79 -8.06 0.01 -6.03
C CYS A 79 -9.39 -0.65 -6.39
N LYS A 80 -9.33 -1.83 -7.01
CA LYS A 80 -10.51 -2.65 -7.22
C LYS A 80 -10.79 -3.46 -5.96
N GLN A 81 -12.03 -3.42 -5.49
CA GLN A 81 -12.46 -4.31 -4.42
C GLN A 81 -12.46 -5.75 -4.94
N ILE A 82 -11.66 -6.61 -4.31
CA ILE A 82 -11.55 -8.03 -4.68
C ILE A 82 -12.50 -8.90 -3.85
N CYS A 83 -12.72 -8.56 -2.57
CA CYS A 83 -13.62 -9.25 -1.66
C CYS A 83 -13.89 -8.42 -0.40
N ALA A 84 -14.57 -9.00 0.60
CA ALA A 84 -14.61 -8.50 1.96
C ALA A 84 -14.39 -9.65 2.96
N PRO A 85 -13.21 -9.77 3.58
CA PRO A 85 -12.91 -10.90 4.47
C PRO A 85 -13.57 -10.79 5.85
N SER A 86 -14.20 -9.67 6.20
CA SER A 86 -14.98 -9.54 7.43
C SER A 86 -16.03 -8.42 7.33
N GLY A 87 -16.71 -8.15 8.45
CA GLY A 87 -17.84 -7.23 8.49
C GLY A 87 -19.11 -7.88 7.96
N GLY A 88 -20.10 -7.08 7.57
CA GLY A 88 -21.43 -7.61 7.28
C GLY A 88 -22.22 -7.90 8.56
N PHE A 89 -23.50 -8.22 8.42
CA PHE A 89 -24.43 -8.41 9.54
C PHE A 89 -23.97 -9.44 10.58
N ILE A 90 -23.26 -10.49 10.14
CA ILE A 90 -22.74 -11.55 11.02
C ILE A 90 -21.21 -11.47 11.21
N GLY A 91 -20.55 -10.43 10.68
CA GLY A 91 -19.11 -10.21 10.82
C GLY A 91 -18.20 -11.08 9.94
N ARG A 92 -18.74 -12.00 9.13
CA ARG A 92 -17.98 -12.98 8.33
C ARG A 92 -17.58 -12.53 6.93
N GLY A 93 -17.90 -11.29 6.55
CA GLY A 93 -17.58 -10.81 5.22
C GLY A 93 -18.46 -11.41 4.12
N ASP A 94 -18.01 -11.31 2.88
CA ASP A 94 -18.74 -11.76 1.68
C ASP A 94 -18.43 -13.21 1.27
N GLY A 95 -17.55 -13.90 2.02
CA GLY A 95 -17.18 -15.29 1.80
C GLY A 95 -16.23 -15.55 0.63
N LYS A 96 -15.77 -14.54 -0.11
CA LYS A 96 -14.93 -14.73 -1.30
C LYS A 96 -13.44 -14.91 -1.00
N CYS A 97 -12.98 -14.44 0.14
CA CYS A 97 -11.60 -14.58 0.63
C CYS A 97 -11.61 -15.09 2.07
N ALA A 98 -12.20 -16.28 2.25
CA ALA A 98 -12.41 -16.88 3.56
C ALA A 98 -11.11 -17.22 4.30
N ASP A 99 -10.02 -17.43 3.57
CA ASP A 99 -8.68 -17.73 4.10
C ASP A 99 -7.88 -16.48 4.50
N PHE A 100 -8.38 -15.27 4.22
CA PHE A 100 -7.61 -14.03 4.37
C PHE A 100 -6.99 -13.86 5.76
N HIS A 101 -7.75 -14.10 6.83
CA HIS A 101 -7.23 -13.95 8.20
C HIS A 101 -6.23 -15.03 8.61
N GLU A 102 -6.15 -16.13 7.85
CA GLU A 102 -5.21 -17.23 8.09
C GLU A 102 -3.94 -17.08 7.25
N SER A 103 -4.06 -16.58 6.01
CA SER A 103 -2.98 -16.57 5.03
C SER A 103 -2.37 -15.20 4.75
N ALA A 104 -3.06 -14.09 5.06
CA ALA A 104 -2.55 -12.74 4.83
C ALA A 104 -1.60 -12.29 5.95
N THR A 105 -0.50 -11.64 5.57
CA THR A 105 0.44 -11.02 6.50
C THR A 105 0.25 -9.51 6.49
N GLN A 106 -0.12 -8.92 7.62
CA GLN A 106 -0.18 -7.46 7.74
C GLN A 106 1.22 -6.87 7.57
N LEU A 107 1.34 -5.84 6.72
CA LEU A 107 2.59 -5.14 6.47
C LEU A 107 2.67 -3.85 7.28
N GLU A 108 1.69 -2.97 7.09
CA GLU A 108 1.68 -1.65 7.72
C GLU A 108 0.25 -1.15 7.94
N ASN A 109 0.06 -0.38 9.01
CA ASN A 109 -1.11 0.48 9.11
C ASN A 109 -0.84 1.78 8.33
N ILE A 110 -1.46 1.94 7.16
CA ILE A 110 -1.12 3.06 6.26
C ILE A 110 -1.97 4.31 6.52
N TRP A 111 -3.12 4.16 7.18
CA TRP A 111 -3.97 5.29 7.56
C TRP A 111 -4.94 4.93 8.68
N VAL A 112 -5.21 5.92 9.53
CA VAL A 112 -6.24 5.92 10.57
C VAL A 112 -6.98 7.24 10.47
N VAL A 113 -8.30 7.19 10.65
CA VAL A 113 -9.12 8.41 10.69
C VAL A 113 -8.56 9.39 11.72
N PRO A 114 -8.25 10.65 11.35
CA PRO A 114 -7.77 11.65 12.30
C PRO A 114 -8.82 11.91 13.38
N ARG A 115 -8.37 11.99 14.63
CA ARG A 115 -9.23 12.46 15.73
C ARG A 115 -9.41 13.97 15.58
N LEU A 116 -10.67 14.42 15.46
CA LEU A 116 -11.06 15.83 15.48
C LEU A 116 -11.33 16.31 16.90
#